data_AF-A0A1C5MU69-F1
#
_entry.id   AF-A0A1C5MU69-F1
#
_cell.length_a   1.000
_cell.length_b   1.000
_cell.length_c   1.000
_cell.angle_alpha   90.00
_cell.angle_beta   90.00
_cell.angle_gamma   90.00
#
_symmetry.space_group_name_H-M   'P 1'
#
loop_
_entity.id
_entity.type
_entity.pdbx_description
1 polymer ?
#
loop_
_entity_poly.entity_id
_entity_poly.type
_entity_poly.pdbx_seq_one_letter_code
_entity_poly.pdbx_strand_id
1 'polypeptide(L)'
;MLSGMKGKKKLLFLIPAVLVLGLLIWNIVLQVELKKYKPQIEAYLPEDVYVAVGSTVELYNDEVVWSGLRSGYACNWDCQVGENLEDRFSITGKEEQVGDYSLTLTVFDYNVNELMTLKSTLHVVERLEGEYSIMNMGDSLSDGREWYRTIYHLSGEQITFTGTRGWTRYSHEGRSGFSAQDYLEPTEYSSDGVSEGVQPFYDPVQEMFDWKYYKLYTGKDPDVIQIFLGTNGLKDDPSDTVNAIAQMVDNIRRHDKEIPIYLVNTIYWGDQETIGKMVKQDGTAFLPGEFKNRSDRRIMDLMKAMAKKFGHMKGVTLIPLGLMHNSDANFDQGDALHPDDAGYEQFAEVMYSVYCGTLPQQLPR
;
A
#
# COMPACT_ATOMS: atom_id res chain seq x y z
N MET A 1 57.83 22.35 58.66
CA MET A 1 57.73 22.10 57.20
C MET A 1 56.79 20.96 56.78
N LEU A 2 56.04 20.29 57.68
CA LEU A 2 55.18 19.13 57.31
C LEU A 2 53.66 19.42 57.24
N SER A 3 53.20 20.64 57.54
CA SER A 3 51.77 20.99 57.51
C SER A 3 51.27 21.45 56.11
N GLY A 4 52.12 22.11 55.31
CA GLY A 4 51.74 22.66 54.00
C GLY A 4 51.72 21.69 52.82
N MET A 5 52.31 20.48 52.96
CA MET A 5 52.39 19.48 51.87
C MET A 5 51.20 18.51 51.83
N LYS A 6 50.43 18.37 52.92
CA LYS A 6 49.23 17.52 52.95
C LYS A 6 48.03 18.13 52.19
N GLY A 7 47.92 19.47 52.17
CA GLY A 7 46.84 20.18 51.47
C GLY A 7 46.96 20.14 49.95
N LYS A 8 48.18 20.31 49.42
CA LYS A 8 48.42 20.30 47.96
C LYS A 8 48.25 18.91 47.33
N LYS A 9 48.61 17.82 48.02
CA LYS A 9 48.36 16.45 47.55
C LYS A 9 46.86 16.12 47.50
N LYS A 10 46.08 16.52 48.51
CA LYS A 10 44.62 16.36 48.50
C LYS A 10 43.95 17.12 47.34
N LEU A 11 44.43 18.34 47.05
CA LEU A 11 43.93 19.15 45.93
C LEU A 11 44.27 18.53 44.56
N LEU A 12 45.44 17.90 44.44
CA LEU A 12 45.88 17.20 43.22
C LEU A 12 45.03 15.96 42.88
N PHE A 13 44.46 15.29 43.89
CA PHE A 13 43.52 14.17 43.70
C PHE A 13 42.07 14.62 43.56
N LEU A 14 41.73 15.82 44.04
CA LEU A 14 40.37 16.36 43.96
C LEU A 14 40.00 16.74 42.53
N ILE A 15 40.94 17.30 41.76
CA ILE A 15 40.70 17.76 40.39
C ILE A 15 40.35 16.59 39.44
N PRO A 16 41.09 15.47 39.40
CA PRO A 16 40.70 14.30 38.63
C PRO A 16 39.37 13.70 39.10
N ALA A 17 39.11 13.66 40.41
CA ALA A 17 37.86 13.11 40.94
C ALA A 17 36.63 13.93 40.52
N VAL A 18 36.73 15.27 40.52
CA VAL A 18 35.67 16.17 40.05
C VAL A 18 35.47 16.04 38.54
N LEU A 19 36.55 15.90 37.76
CA LEU A 19 36.47 15.65 36.31
C LEU A 19 35.77 14.32 35.99
N VAL A 20 36.15 13.23 36.67
CA VAL A 20 35.51 11.92 36.49
C VAL A 20 34.03 11.97 36.87
N LEU A 21 33.69 12.64 37.99
CA LEU A 21 32.30 12.82 38.40
C LEU A 21 31.51 13.65 37.38
N GLY A 22 32.11 14.73 36.83
CA GLY A 22 31.50 15.54 35.78
C GLY A 22 31.23 14.75 34.50
N LEU A 23 32.17 13.91 34.08
CA LEU A 23 32.01 13.01 32.92
C LEU A 23 30.94 11.93 33.16
N LEU A 24 30.86 11.38 34.38
CA LEU A 24 29.81 10.42 34.74
C LEU A 24 28.43 11.07 34.71
N ILE A 25 28.27 12.27 35.27
CA ILE A 25 27.02 13.03 35.23
C ILE A 25 26.65 13.36 33.77
N TRP A 26 27.61 13.84 32.97
CA TRP A 26 27.39 14.10 31.55
C TRP A 26 26.93 12.85 30.80
N ASN A 27 27.59 11.70 31.02
CA ASN A 27 27.20 10.44 30.40
C ASN A 27 25.79 10.01 30.80
N ILE A 28 25.42 10.14 32.08
CA ILE A 28 24.06 9.83 32.55
C ILE A 28 23.03 10.75 31.87
N VAL A 29 23.31 12.07 31.79
CA VAL A 29 22.42 13.03 31.12
C VAL A 29 22.28 12.68 29.64
N LEU A 30 23.38 12.40 28.95
CA LEU A 30 23.40 11.99 27.55
C LEU A 30 22.59 10.70 27.33
N GLN A 31 22.74 9.69 28.19
CA GLN A 31 21.96 8.45 28.12
C GLN A 31 20.47 8.68 28.36
N VAL A 32 20.10 9.57 29.29
CA VAL A 32 18.69 9.96 29.52
C VAL A 32 18.13 10.72 28.32
N GLU A 33 18.95 11.57 27.69
CA GLU A 33 18.56 12.35 26.51
C GLU A 33 18.42 11.46 25.26
N LEU A 34 19.37 10.55 25.03
CA LEU A 34 19.30 9.53 23.97
C LEU A 34 18.07 8.63 24.12
N LYS A 35 17.65 8.30 25.36
CA LYS A 35 16.40 7.56 25.59
C LYS A 35 15.14 8.31 25.15
N LYS A 36 15.19 9.64 25.00
CA LYS A 36 14.10 10.43 24.42
C LYS A 36 14.07 10.33 22.90
N TYR A 37 15.22 10.09 22.27
CA TYR A 37 15.35 9.83 20.84
C TYR A 37 15.20 8.33 20.56
N LYS A 38 14.00 7.80 20.79
CA LYS A 38 13.65 6.50 20.19
C LYS A 38 13.34 6.75 18.71
N PRO A 39 13.94 5.98 17.78
CA PRO A 39 13.52 6.03 16.38
C PRO A 39 12.00 5.84 16.31
N GLN A 40 11.31 6.73 15.61
CA GLN A 40 9.90 6.52 15.34
C GLN A 40 9.81 5.35 14.38
N ILE A 41 9.27 4.24 14.89
CA ILE A 41 8.96 3.06 14.11
C ILE A 41 7.44 2.92 14.08
N GLU A 42 6.93 2.67 12.90
CA GLU A 42 5.53 2.37 12.68
C GLU A 42 5.42 1.22 11.70
N ALA A 43 4.37 0.42 11.84
CA ALA A 43 4.12 -0.66 10.91
C ALA A 43 2.63 -0.79 10.63
N TYR A 44 2.31 -1.44 9.52
CA TYR A 44 0.96 -1.84 9.16
C TYR A 44 1.00 -3.21 8.48
N LEU A 45 0.25 -4.15 9.03
CA LEU A 45 0.03 -5.48 8.47
C LEU A 45 -1.49 -5.72 8.45
N PRO A 46 -2.09 -6.12 7.30
CA PRO A 46 -3.50 -6.49 7.24
C PRO A 46 -3.80 -7.68 8.16
N GLU A 47 -5.08 -7.82 8.55
CA GLU A 47 -5.53 -8.96 9.35
C GLU A 47 -5.44 -10.28 8.57
N ASP A 48 -5.71 -10.21 7.26
CA ASP A 48 -5.71 -11.35 6.35
C ASP A 48 -4.79 -11.10 5.15
N VAL A 49 -4.00 -12.11 4.80
CA VAL A 49 -3.14 -12.17 3.62
C VAL A 49 -3.54 -13.40 2.82
N TYR A 50 -3.84 -13.22 1.54
CA TYR A 50 -4.29 -14.32 0.67
C TYR A 50 -3.22 -14.66 -0.36
N VAL A 51 -3.03 -15.96 -0.62
CA VAL A 51 -2.22 -16.48 -1.73
C VAL A 51 -2.97 -17.60 -2.44
N ALA A 52 -3.28 -17.41 -3.72
CA ALA A 52 -3.91 -18.44 -4.53
C ALA A 52 -2.90 -19.52 -4.93
N VAL A 53 -3.38 -20.75 -5.09
CA VAL A 53 -2.57 -21.86 -5.62
C VAL A 53 -1.99 -21.50 -7.00
N GLY A 54 -0.66 -21.52 -7.09
CA GLY A 54 0.10 -21.18 -8.29
C GLY A 54 0.46 -19.71 -8.45
N SER A 55 0.03 -18.83 -7.53
CA SER A 55 0.48 -17.44 -7.45
C SER A 55 1.54 -17.28 -6.36
N THR A 56 2.40 -16.28 -6.53
CA THR A 56 3.34 -15.83 -5.51
C THR A 56 2.88 -14.49 -4.92
N VAL A 57 2.98 -14.35 -3.61
CA VAL A 57 2.81 -13.06 -2.94
C VAL A 57 3.97 -12.84 -1.98
N GLU A 58 4.34 -11.57 -1.83
CA GLU A 58 5.49 -11.17 -1.03
C GLU A 58 5.09 -10.00 -0.13
N LEU A 59 5.63 -9.94 1.09
CA LEU A 59 5.45 -8.82 2.01
C LEU A 59 6.80 -8.20 2.28
N TYR A 60 7.01 -7.00 1.76
CA TYR A 60 8.31 -6.34 1.83
C TYR A 60 8.48 -5.56 3.13
N ASN A 61 9.67 -5.67 3.73
CA ASN A 61 9.97 -5.16 5.06
C ASN A 61 9.81 -3.64 5.14
N ASP A 62 10.24 -2.91 4.11
CA ASP A 62 10.22 -1.44 4.05
C ASP A 62 8.82 -0.86 3.73
N GLU A 63 7.94 -1.69 3.19
CA GLU A 63 6.56 -1.36 2.87
C GLU A 63 5.63 -1.69 4.05
N VAL A 64 5.97 -2.72 4.83
CA VAL A 64 5.25 -3.08 6.07
C VAL A 64 5.68 -2.21 7.25
N VAL A 65 6.98 -1.88 7.34
CA VAL A 65 7.57 -1.11 8.43
C VAL A 65 8.12 0.21 7.90
N TRP A 66 7.68 1.31 8.50
CA TRP A 66 8.20 2.63 8.26
C TRP A 66 9.06 3.07 9.44
N SER A 67 10.26 3.58 9.14
CA SER A 67 11.13 4.23 10.12
C SER A 67 11.75 5.50 9.56
N GLY A 68 11.99 6.47 10.45
CA GLY A 68 12.83 7.63 10.11
C GLY A 68 14.25 7.26 9.65
N LEU A 69 14.73 6.04 9.97
CA LEU A 69 15.98 5.47 9.51
C LEU A 69 15.72 4.07 8.90
N ARG A 70 15.71 3.97 7.56
CA ARG A 70 15.35 2.73 6.82
C ARG A 70 16.17 1.51 7.22
N SER A 71 17.49 1.65 7.32
CA SER A 71 18.37 0.54 7.70
C SER A 71 18.32 0.21 9.20
N GLY A 72 17.49 0.90 9.98
CA GLY A 72 17.51 0.97 11.44
C GLY A 72 16.96 -0.24 12.19
N TYR A 73 16.34 -1.18 11.47
CA TYR A 73 15.63 -2.32 12.04
C TYR A 73 15.86 -3.59 11.23
N ALA A 74 15.60 -4.73 11.86
CA ALA A 74 15.55 -6.02 11.21
C ALA A 74 14.16 -6.65 11.41
N CYS A 75 13.65 -7.30 10.37
CA CYS A 75 12.37 -7.99 10.40
C CYS A 75 12.60 -9.50 10.47
N ASN A 76 11.77 -10.19 11.25
CA ASN A 76 11.71 -11.64 11.27
C ASN A 76 10.27 -12.09 11.04
N TRP A 77 10.05 -12.79 9.95
CA TRP A 77 8.77 -13.43 9.65
C TRP A 77 8.76 -14.86 10.18
N ASP A 78 7.68 -15.24 10.84
CA ASP A 78 7.41 -16.59 11.33
C ASP A 78 6.05 -17.06 10.82
N CYS A 79 6.08 -18.14 10.04
CA CYS A 79 4.92 -18.83 9.52
C CYS A 79 5.28 -20.28 9.20
N GLN A 80 4.31 -21.19 9.28
CA GLN A 80 4.51 -22.61 8.97
C GLN A 80 4.83 -22.85 7.49
N VAL A 81 4.39 -21.96 6.61
CA VAL A 81 4.58 -22.00 5.16
C VAL A 81 5.15 -20.67 4.67
N GLY A 82 5.82 -20.68 3.52
CA GLY A 82 6.54 -19.52 3.00
C GLY A 82 7.99 -19.42 3.50
N GLU A 83 8.65 -18.33 3.13
CA GLU A 83 10.08 -18.10 3.32
C GLU A 83 10.31 -16.73 3.96
N ASN A 84 11.10 -16.70 5.03
CA ASN A 84 11.61 -15.48 5.64
C ASN A 84 12.93 -15.10 4.96
N LEU A 85 12.89 -14.14 4.03
CA LEU A 85 14.03 -13.65 3.28
C LEU A 85 14.57 -12.35 3.90
N GLU A 86 15.71 -11.86 3.39
CA GLU A 86 16.41 -10.69 3.94
C GLU A 86 15.54 -9.42 3.96
N ASP A 87 14.81 -9.19 2.87
CA ASP A 87 14.04 -7.98 2.60
C ASP A 87 12.53 -8.20 2.65
N ARG A 88 12.05 -9.45 2.74
CA ARG A 88 10.63 -9.79 2.64
C ARG A 88 10.26 -11.15 3.20
N PHE A 89 8.97 -11.36 3.41
CA PHE A 89 8.38 -12.70 3.42
C PHE A 89 7.91 -13.05 2.01
N SER A 90 8.14 -14.28 1.54
CA SER A 90 7.72 -14.74 0.21
C SER A 90 6.98 -16.07 0.30
N ILE A 91 5.88 -16.23 -0.43
CA ILE A 91 5.16 -17.49 -0.50
C ILE A 91 4.52 -17.70 -1.87
N THR A 92 4.73 -18.90 -2.42
CA THR A 92 3.97 -19.42 -3.57
C THR A 92 2.93 -20.42 -3.07
N GLY A 93 1.66 -20.21 -3.42
CA GLY A 93 0.57 -21.09 -3.01
C GLY A 93 0.67 -22.48 -3.66
N LYS A 94 0.55 -23.55 -2.85
CA LYS A 94 0.57 -24.95 -3.30
C LYS A 94 -0.70 -25.68 -2.87
N GLU A 95 -1.17 -26.61 -3.69
CA GLU A 95 -2.41 -27.37 -3.44
C GLU A 95 -2.38 -28.09 -2.09
N GLU A 96 -1.26 -28.73 -1.75
CA GLU A 96 -1.08 -29.45 -0.49
C GLU A 96 -0.95 -28.53 0.75
N GLN A 97 -0.83 -27.22 0.53
CA GLN A 97 -0.70 -26.21 1.57
C GLN A 97 -1.97 -25.38 1.75
N VAL A 98 -3.07 -25.66 1.03
CA VAL A 98 -4.35 -24.96 1.21
C VAL A 98 -4.80 -25.01 2.67
N GLY A 99 -5.11 -23.84 3.23
CA GLY A 99 -5.49 -23.68 4.64
C GLY A 99 -5.06 -22.33 5.23
N ASP A 100 -5.34 -22.19 6.53
CA ASP A 100 -5.08 -20.97 7.30
C ASP A 100 -3.87 -21.15 8.22
N TYR A 101 -2.97 -20.17 8.22
CA TYR A 101 -1.74 -20.18 9.01
C TYR A 101 -1.56 -18.88 9.77
N SER A 102 -1.03 -18.95 10.99
CA SER A 102 -0.63 -17.74 11.71
C SER A 102 0.67 -17.20 11.10
N LEU A 103 0.62 -15.95 10.65
CA LEU A 103 1.79 -15.20 10.18
C LEU A 103 2.14 -14.15 11.24
N THR A 104 3.38 -14.16 11.71
CA THR A 104 3.87 -13.20 12.71
C THR A 104 5.07 -12.45 12.15
N LEU A 105 5.05 -11.12 12.25
CA LEU A 105 6.22 -10.27 12.02
C LEU A 105 6.72 -9.75 13.36
N THR A 106 7.98 -10.00 13.68
CA THR A 106 8.67 -9.36 14.80
C THR A 106 9.75 -8.42 14.28
N VAL A 107 9.76 -7.18 14.76
CA VAL A 107 10.73 -6.16 14.36
C VAL A 107 11.71 -5.91 15.49
N PHE A 108 13.00 -5.91 15.18
CA PHE A 108 14.10 -5.77 16.12
C PHE A 108 14.93 -4.51 15.84
N ASP A 109 15.51 -3.93 16.89
CA ASP A 109 16.60 -2.95 16.75
C ASP A 109 17.95 -3.63 16.47
N TYR A 110 19.00 -2.84 16.24
CA TYR A 110 20.37 -3.35 16.03
C TYR A 110 20.96 -4.14 17.21
N ASN A 111 20.39 -4.02 18.41
CA ASN A 111 20.82 -4.78 19.58
C ASN A 111 19.96 -6.06 19.76
N VAL A 112 19.12 -6.40 18.78
CA VAL A 112 18.20 -7.55 18.80
C VAL A 112 17.16 -7.42 19.92
N ASN A 113 16.82 -6.20 20.32
CA ASN A 113 15.66 -5.98 21.18
C ASN A 113 14.40 -5.95 20.32
N GLU A 114 13.37 -6.69 20.73
CA GLU A 114 12.05 -6.60 20.12
C GLU A 114 11.47 -5.19 20.29
N LEU A 115 11.12 -4.56 19.17
CA LEU A 115 10.47 -3.24 19.13
C LEU A 115 8.96 -3.39 19.02
N MET A 116 8.49 -4.31 18.17
CA MET A 116 7.07 -4.61 18.00
C MET A 116 6.84 -5.98 17.37
N THR A 117 5.65 -6.54 17.58
CA THR A 117 5.17 -7.76 16.94
C THR A 117 3.79 -7.50 16.33
N LEU A 118 3.61 -7.89 15.06
CA LEU A 118 2.34 -7.87 14.33
C LEU A 118 1.93 -9.29 13.97
N LYS A 119 0.62 -9.50 13.81
CA LYS A 119 0.05 -10.80 13.44
C LYS A 119 -0.97 -10.63 12.31
N SER A 120 -1.00 -11.61 11.42
CA SER A 120 -1.97 -11.78 10.34
C SER A 120 -2.36 -13.25 10.27
N THR A 121 -3.48 -13.54 9.63
CA THR A 121 -3.79 -14.86 9.09
C THR A 121 -3.33 -14.91 7.64
N LEU A 122 -2.54 -15.92 7.29
CA LEU A 122 -2.20 -16.25 5.92
C LEU A 122 -3.14 -17.34 5.43
N HIS A 123 -3.86 -17.06 4.35
CA HIS A 123 -4.77 -17.97 3.69
C HIS A 123 -4.15 -18.46 2.38
N VAL A 124 -3.77 -19.74 2.35
CA VAL A 124 -3.46 -20.41 1.08
C VAL A 124 -4.78 -20.93 0.52
N VAL A 125 -5.23 -20.38 -0.60
CA VAL A 125 -6.58 -20.60 -1.13
C VAL A 125 -6.55 -21.30 -2.47
N GLU A 126 -7.58 -22.12 -2.73
CA GLU A 126 -7.77 -22.74 -4.04
C GLU A 126 -7.96 -21.69 -5.13
N ARG A 127 -7.74 -22.09 -6.38
CA ARG A 127 -8.04 -21.23 -7.54
C ARG A 127 -9.53 -20.96 -7.60
N LEU A 128 -9.87 -19.77 -8.08
CA LEU A 128 -11.27 -19.38 -8.26
C LEU A 128 -11.98 -20.35 -9.23
N GLU A 129 -13.26 -20.63 -8.93
CA GLU A 129 -14.20 -21.32 -9.81
C GLU A 129 -15.42 -20.43 -10.06
N GLY A 130 -15.79 -20.28 -11.33
CA GLY A 130 -16.96 -19.51 -11.77
C GLY A 130 -16.57 -18.27 -12.56
N GLU A 131 -17.47 -17.77 -13.40
CA GLU A 131 -17.23 -16.57 -14.20
C GLU A 131 -17.61 -15.32 -13.40
N TYR A 132 -16.70 -14.33 -13.36
CA TYR A 132 -16.91 -13.06 -12.66
C TYR A 132 -16.51 -11.89 -13.53
N SER A 133 -17.27 -10.80 -13.44
CA SER A 133 -16.99 -9.53 -14.09
C SER A 133 -16.66 -8.44 -13.07
N ILE A 134 -15.53 -7.77 -13.25
CA ILE A 134 -15.04 -6.73 -12.34
C ILE A 134 -14.99 -5.39 -13.08
N MET A 135 -15.59 -4.34 -12.52
CA MET A 135 -15.41 -2.97 -13.02
C MET A 135 -14.41 -2.24 -12.14
N ASN A 136 -13.28 -1.84 -12.74
CA ASN A 136 -12.22 -1.12 -12.03
C ASN A 136 -12.25 0.38 -12.33
N MET A 137 -12.53 1.19 -11.30
CA MET A 137 -12.25 2.63 -11.28
C MET A 137 -10.83 2.87 -10.78
N GLY A 138 -10.06 3.75 -11.40
CA GLY A 138 -8.71 4.01 -10.94
C GLY A 138 -7.96 5.09 -11.71
N ASP A 139 -6.67 5.19 -11.45
CA ASP A 139 -5.80 6.20 -12.07
C ASP A 139 -4.88 5.59 -13.13
N SER A 140 -3.71 6.20 -13.34
CA SER A 140 -2.71 5.72 -14.30
C SER A 140 -2.20 4.31 -13.98
N LEU A 141 -2.30 3.81 -12.74
CA LEU A 141 -1.97 2.43 -12.40
C LEU A 141 -2.97 1.40 -12.94
N SER A 142 -4.09 1.87 -13.49
CA SER A 142 -5.20 1.04 -13.95
C SER A 142 -5.76 1.46 -15.30
N ASP A 143 -5.16 2.45 -15.94
CA ASP A 143 -5.52 2.93 -17.28
C ASP A 143 -4.88 2.01 -18.33
N GLY A 144 -5.60 0.97 -18.76
CA GLY A 144 -5.18 0.07 -19.83
C GLY A 144 -3.95 -0.79 -19.53
N ARG A 145 -3.67 -1.08 -18.25
CA ARG A 145 -2.46 -1.78 -17.82
C ARG A 145 -2.50 -3.29 -18.01
N GLU A 146 -1.33 -3.89 -18.11
CA GLU A 146 -1.17 -5.30 -18.48
C GLU A 146 -1.72 -6.28 -17.42
N TRP A 147 -1.76 -5.87 -16.15
CA TRP A 147 -2.25 -6.72 -15.06
C TRP A 147 -3.68 -7.22 -15.26
N TYR A 148 -4.54 -6.49 -16.01
CA TYR A 148 -5.87 -7.00 -16.38
C TYR A 148 -5.79 -8.29 -17.19
N ARG A 149 -4.89 -8.34 -18.18
CA ARG A 149 -4.70 -9.51 -19.04
C ARG A 149 -4.03 -10.65 -18.26
N THR A 150 -3.10 -10.33 -17.37
CA THR A 150 -2.48 -11.32 -16.49
C THR A 150 -3.51 -11.99 -15.59
N ILE A 151 -4.40 -11.24 -14.91
CA ILE A 151 -5.47 -11.81 -14.07
C ILE A 151 -6.42 -12.69 -14.89
N TYR A 152 -6.80 -12.25 -16.10
CA TYR A 152 -7.65 -13.04 -16.98
C TYR A 152 -7.02 -14.42 -17.28
N HIS A 153 -5.73 -14.47 -17.57
CA HIS A 153 -5.04 -15.74 -17.82
C HIS A 153 -4.80 -16.56 -16.54
N LEU A 154 -4.41 -15.92 -15.42
CA LEU A 154 -4.23 -16.57 -14.12
C LEU A 154 -5.53 -17.25 -13.65
N SER A 155 -6.67 -16.60 -13.89
CA SER A 155 -8.00 -17.13 -13.57
C SER A 155 -8.50 -18.23 -14.51
N GLY A 156 -7.73 -18.61 -15.54
CA GLY A 156 -8.20 -19.56 -16.54
C GLY A 156 -9.38 -19.02 -17.36
N GLU A 157 -9.34 -17.72 -17.68
CA GLU A 157 -10.35 -16.99 -18.45
C GLU A 157 -11.69 -16.74 -17.71
N GLN A 158 -11.70 -16.92 -16.39
CA GLN A 158 -12.89 -16.80 -15.56
C GLN A 158 -13.18 -15.38 -15.08
N ILE A 159 -12.15 -14.54 -14.89
CA ILE A 159 -12.31 -13.14 -14.48
C ILE A 159 -12.18 -12.25 -15.69
N THR A 160 -13.23 -11.50 -16.01
CA THR A 160 -13.21 -10.46 -17.04
C THR A 160 -13.34 -9.08 -16.42
N PHE A 161 -12.82 -8.06 -17.10
CA PHE A 161 -12.98 -6.67 -16.69
C PHE A 161 -13.92 -5.91 -17.62
N THR A 162 -14.74 -5.04 -17.02
CA THR A 162 -15.75 -4.25 -17.73
C THR A 162 -15.60 -2.76 -17.45
N GLY A 163 -15.94 -1.95 -18.46
CA GLY A 163 -15.85 -0.49 -18.42
C GLY A 163 -16.09 0.10 -19.81
N THR A 164 -16.02 1.42 -19.89
CA THR A 164 -16.16 2.21 -21.13
C THR A 164 -14.85 2.39 -21.89
N ARG A 165 -13.70 2.16 -21.21
CA ARG A 165 -12.35 2.22 -21.80
C ARG A 165 -11.78 0.80 -22.00
N GLY A 166 -10.76 0.66 -22.83
CA GLY A 166 -10.07 -0.61 -23.07
C GLY A 166 -10.80 -1.58 -24.02
N TRP A 167 -10.39 -2.84 -23.99
CA TRP A 167 -10.87 -3.91 -24.88
C TRP A 167 -11.82 -4.87 -24.15
N THR A 168 -12.79 -5.48 -24.82
CA THR A 168 -13.96 -6.18 -24.21
C THR A 168 -13.71 -7.03 -22.96
N ARG A 169 -12.62 -7.81 -22.88
CA ARG A 169 -12.31 -8.69 -21.72
C ARG A 169 -11.41 -8.04 -20.66
N TYR A 170 -10.87 -6.87 -20.98
CA TYR A 170 -9.92 -6.06 -20.21
C TYR A 170 -10.38 -4.60 -20.15
N SER A 171 -11.69 -4.37 -20.21
CA SER A 171 -12.26 -3.02 -20.21
C SER A 171 -12.20 -2.44 -18.80
N HIS A 172 -12.04 -1.14 -18.68
CA HIS A 172 -11.82 -0.49 -17.38
C HIS A 172 -12.43 0.91 -17.35
N GLU A 173 -12.40 1.51 -16.16
CA GLU A 173 -12.71 2.90 -15.91
C GLU A 173 -11.52 3.70 -15.37
N GLY A 174 -10.29 3.13 -15.44
CA GLY A 174 -9.05 3.83 -15.11
C GLY A 174 -8.78 5.05 -16.00
N ARG A 175 -8.40 6.19 -15.40
CA ARG A 175 -8.10 7.46 -16.07
C ARG A 175 -6.83 8.08 -15.51
N SER A 176 -5.80 8.19 -16.33
CA SER A 176 -4.50 8.72 -15.90
C SER A 176 -4.61 10.13 -15.28
N GLY A 177 -4.06 10.30 -14.08
CA GLY A 177 -4.09 11.58 -13.35
C GLY A 177 -5.35 11.84 -12.51
N PHE A 178 -6.39 11.01 -12.61
CA PHE A 178 -7.58 11.16 -11.76
C PHE A 178 -7.26 10.79 -10.30
N SER A 179 -7.82 11.57 -9.38
CA SER A 179 -7.96 11.25 -7.96
C SER A 179 -9.37 10.72 -7.66
N ALA A 180 -9.62 10.27 -6.43
CA ALA A 180 -10.96 9.92 -5.98
C ALA A 180 -11.96 11.09 -6.06
N GLN A 181 -11.48 12.32 -5.86
CA GLN A 181 -12.32 13.51 -5.97
C GLN A 181 -12.79 13.77 -7.40
N ASP A 182 -11.94 13.48 -8.40
CA ASP A 182 -12.28 13.69 -9.81
C ASP A 182 -13.45 12.81 -10.29
N TYR A 183 -13.62 11.62 -9.71
CA TYR A 183 -14.80 10.79 -9.95
C TYR A 183 -16.08 11.35 -9.32
N LEU A 184 -15.97 12.19 -8.30
CA LEU A 184 -17.14 12.80 -7.64
C LEU A 184 -17.61 14.09 -8.33
N GLU A 185 -16.77 14.64 -9.20
CA GLU A 185 -16.97 15.91 -9.91
C GLU A 185 -17.24 15.69 -11.41
N PRO A 186 -17.73 16.71 -12.13
CA PRO A 186 -17.88 16.64 -13.58
C PRO A 186 -16.52 16.82 -14.28
N THR A 187 -15.50 16.06 -13.85
CA THR A 187 -14.15 16.16 -14.38
C THR A 187 -14.09 15.59 -15.78
N GLU A 188 -13.65 16.41 -16.73
CA GLU A 188 -13.37 15.98 -18.10
C GLU A 188 -12.06 15.20 -18.16
N TYR A 189 -12.05 14.15 -18.97
CA TYR A 189 -10.83 13.41 -19.28
C TYR A 189 -10.39 13.62 -20.73
N SER A 190 -9.08 13.64 -20.96
CA SER A 190 -8.51 13.67 -22.30
C SER A 190 -7.38 12.66 -22.40
N SER A 191 -7.43 11.81 -23.43
CA SER A 191 -6.39 10.84 -23.77
C SER A 191 -5.72 11.27 -25.06
N ASP A 192 -4.39 11.39 -25.09
CA ASP A 192 -3.62 11.79 -26.28
C ASP A 192 -4.14 13.07 -26.97
N GLY A 193 -4.59 14.03 -26.16
CA GLY A 193 -5.13 15.30 -26.64
C GLY A 193 -6.56 15.23 -27.20
N VAL A 194 -7.21 14.07 -27.11
CA VAL A 194 -8.61 13.89 -27.49
C VAL A 194 -9.46 13.88 -26.22
N SER A 195 -10.40 14.82 -26.12
CA SER A 195 -11.36 14.85 -25.02
C SER A 195 -12.36 13.70 -25.15
N GLU A 196 -12.56 13.00 -24.04
CA GLU A 196 -13.58 11.97 -23.87
C GLU A 196 -14.81 12.50 -23.14
N GLY A 197 -14.80 13.79 -22.80
CA GLY A 197 -15.84 14.43 -22.01
C GLY A 197 -15.77 14.04 -20.53
N VAL A 198 -16.87 14.32 -19.83
CA VAL A 198 -17.04 14.01 -18.42
C VAL A 198 -17.15 12.50 -18.22
N GLN A 199 -16.51 12.01 -17.17
CA GLN A 199 -16.56 10.59 -16.79
C GLN A 199 -18.01 10.08 -16.57
N PRO A 200 -18.31 8.81 -16.91
CA PRO A 200 -19.68 8.29 -17.06
C PRO A 200 -20.42 8.01 -15.74
N PHE A 201 -19.79 8.26 -14.58
CA PHE A 201 -20.41 8.15 -13.27
C PHE A 201 -21.07 9.46 -12.82
N TYR A 202 -20.72 10.61 -13.39
CA TYR A 202 -21.37 11.87 -13.03
C TYR A 202 -22.73 12.00 -13.72
N ASP A 203 -23.82 11.96 -12.95
CA ASP A 203 -25.15 12.25 -13.46
C ASP A 203 -25.33 13.77 -13.58
N PRO A 204 -25.43 14.34 -14.80
CA PRO A 204 -25.58 15.79 -14.98
C PRO A 204 -26.93 16.32 -14.52
N VAL A 205 -27.94 15.47 -14.28
CA VAL A 205 -29.25 15.85 -13.77
C VAL A 205 -29.25 15.91 -12.25
N GLN A 206 -28.57 14.96 -11.59
CA GLN A 206 -28.45 14.92 -10.13
C GLN A 206 -27.23 15.69 -9.60
N GLU A 207 -26.34 16.11 -10.50
CA GLU A 207 -25.09 16.83 -10.20
C GLU A 207 -24.21 16.08 -9.19
N MET A 208 -24.07 14.76 -9.36
CA MET A 208 -23.27 13.92 -8.48
C MET A 208 -22.84 12.61 -9.14
N PHE A 209 -21.84 11.95 -8.54
CA PHE A 209 -21.55 10.53 -8.82
C PHE A 209 -22.80 9.69 -8.53
N ASP A 210 -23.28 8.95 -9.52
CA ASP A 210 -24.42 8.06 -9.45
C ASP A 210 -24.12 6.74 -10.17
N TRP A 211 -24.07 5.66 -9.39
CA TRP A 211 -23.83 4.31 -9.88
C TRP A 211 -24.96 3.76 -10.76
N LYS A 212 -26.22 4.10 -10.45
CA LYS A 212 -27.36 3.70 -11.28
C LYS A 212 -27.35 4.43 -12.62
N TYR A 213 -26.98 5.72 -12.62
CA TYR A 213 -26.78 6.47 -13.87
C TYR A 213 -25.72 5.79 -14.74
N TYR A 214 -24.55 5.45 -14.18
CA TYR A 214 -23.50 4.73 -14.89
C TYR A 214 -24.02 3.45 -15.57
N LYS A 215 -24.72 2.59 -14.81
CA LYS A 215 -25.27 1.32 -15.34
C LYS A 215 -26.24 1.56 -16.50
N LEU A 216 -27.13 2.55 -16.38
CA LEU A 216 -28.12 2.88 -17.41
C LEU A 216 -27.48 3.52 -18.65
N TYR A 217 -26.51 4.41 -18.45
CA TYR A 217 -25.85 5.16 -19.51
C TYR A 217 -24.92 4.28 -20.35
N THR A 218 -24.17 3.40 -19.67
CA THR A 218 -23.14 2.57 -20.31
C THR A 218 -23.63 1.16 -20.66
N GLY A 219 -24.72 0.71 -20.03
CA GLY A 219 -25.21 -0.67 -20.12
C GLY A 219 -24.33 -1.70 -19.42
N LYS A 220 -23.35 -1.27 -18.60
CA LYS A 220 -22.44 -2.16 -17.87
C LYS A 220 -23.01 -2.50 -16.50
N ASP A 221 -23.03 -3.78 -16.17
CA ASP A 221 -23.50 -4.30 -14.89
C ASP A 221 -22.56 -5.40 -14.37
N PRO A 222 -21.47 -5.03 -13.68
CA PRO A 222 -20.48 -5.99 -13.18
C PRO A 222 -20.98 -6.74 -11.93
N ASP A 223 -20.38 -7.90 -11.66
CA ASP A 223 -20.58 -8.63 -10.41
C ASP A 223 -19.88 -7.96 -9.22
N VAL A 224 -18.80 -7.22 -9.50
CA VAL A 224 -17.86 -6.67 -8.51
C VAL A 224 -17.39 -5.29 -8.94
N ILE A 225 -17.20 -4.39 -7.97
CA ILE A 225 -16.55 -3.10 -8.18
C ILE A 225 -15.16 -3.12 -7.54
N GLN A 226 -14.16 -2.62 -8.26
CA GLN A 226 -12.84 -2.32 -7.71
C GLN A 226 -12.56 -0.82 -7.80
N ILE A 227 -12.02 -0.25 -6.73
CA ILE A 227 -11.53 1.13 -6.67
C ILE A 227 -10.04 1.07 -6.37
N PHE A 228 -9.23 1.47 -7.35
CA PHE A 228 -7.78 1.55 -7.24
C PHE A 228 -7.33 3.00 -7.38
N LEU A 229 -7.46 3.75 -6.28
CA LEU A 229 -7.21 5.19 -6.20
C LEU A 229 -6.44 5.51 -4.92
N GLY A 230 -5.57 6.52 -4.99
CA GLY A 230 -4.77 6.98 -3.85
C GLY A 230 -3.42 7.54 -4.23
N THR A 231 -2.96 7.27 -5.46
CA THR A 231 -1.72 7.83 -6.02
C THR A 231 -1.87 9.34 -6.21
N ASN A 232 -2.91 9.74 -6.94
CA ASN A 232 -3.29 11.15 -7.07
C ASN A 232 -4.09 11.57 -5.84
N GLY A 233 -3.74 12.73 -5.28
CA GLY A 233 -4.32 13.21 -4.02
C GLY A 233 -3.58 12.72 -2.77
N LEU A 234 -2.42 12.06 -2.91
CA LEU A 234 -1.57 11.67 -1.79
C LEU A 234 -1.09 12.91 -1.00
N LYS A 235 -1.34 12.91 0.32
CA LYS A 235 -1.04 14.04 1.22
C LYS A 235 -0.60 13.50 2.59
N ASP A 236 0.03 14.37 3.40
CA ASP A 236 0.39 14.04 4.79
C ASP A 236 -0.86 13.68 5.63
N ASP A 237 -1.99 14.34 5.36
CA ASP A 237 -3.30 13.96 5.89
C ASP A 237 -4.12 13.29 4.77
N PRO A 238 -4.39 11.97 4.86
CA PRO A 238 -5.13 11.24 3.82
C PRO A 238 -6.65 11.43 3.90
N SER A 239 -7.16 12.24 4.83
CA SER A 239 -8.60 12.34 5.12
C SER A 239 -9.44 12.71 3.90
N ASP A 240 -8.99 13.65 3.06
CA ASP A 240 -9.72 14.04 1.84
C ASP A 240 -9.90 12.84 0.90
N THR A 241 -8.82 12.10 0.63
CA THR A 241 -8.82 10.93 -0.25
C THR A 241 -9.70 9.82 0.31
N VAL A 242 -9.60 9.53 1.61
CA VAL A 242 -10.44 8.51 2.28
C VAL A 242 -11.91 8.92 2.29
N ASN A 243 -12.22 10.20 2.51
CA ASN A 243 -13.59 10.71 2.48
C ASN A 243 -14.18 10.66 1.06
N ALA A 244 -13.41 10.97 0.03
CA ALA A 244 -13.84 10.85 -1.35
C ALA A 244 -14.14 9.38 -1.72
N ILE A 245 -13.24 8.44 -1.40
CA ILE A 245 -13.50 7.00 -1.60
C ILE A 245 -14.74 6.56 -0.81
N ALA A 246 -14.92 7.04 0.43
CA ALA A 246 -16.11 6.72 1.22
C ALA A 246 -17.39 7.23 0.57
N GLN A 247 -17.38 8.43 0.00
CA GLN A 247 -18.52 8.98 -0.73
C GLN A 247 -18.82 8.18 -2.01
N MET A 248 -17.80 7.72 -2.73
CA MET A 248 -17.99 6.81 -3.87
C MET A 248 -18.67 5.51 -3.42
N VAL A 249 -18.17 4.87 -2.35
CA VAL A 249 -18.76 3.65 -1.78
C VAL A 249 -20.20 3.89 -1.33
N ASP A 250 -20.47 4.98 -0.62
CA ASP A 250 -21.83 5.32 -0.17
C ASP A 250 -22.77 5.51 -1.37
N ASN A 251 -22.33 6.19 -2.43
CA ASN A 251 -23.14 6.40 -3.64
C ASN A 251 -23.40 5.10 -4.41
N ILE A 252 -22.45 4.17 -4.46
CA ILE A 252 -22.67 2.81 -5.00
C ILE A 252 -23.73 2.08 -4.17
N ARG A 253 -23.56 2.08 -2.85
CA ARG A 253 -24.45 1.36 -1.90
C ARG A 253 -25.87 1.90 -1.86
N ARG A 254 -26.11 3.16 -2.29
CA ARG A 254 -27.48 3.70 -2.47
C ARG A 254 -28.30 2.87 -3.46
N HIS A 255 -27.66 2.27 -4.46
CA HIS A 255 -28.31 1.52 -5.53
C HIS A 255 -28.06 0.02 -5.44
N ASP A 256 -26.81 -0.39 -5.26
CA ASP A 256 -26.42 -1.79 -5.14
C ASP A 256 -25.87 -2.07 -3.73
N LYS A 257 -26.77 -2.38 -2.80
CA LYS A 257 -26.47 -2.48 -1.36
C LYS A 257 -25.48 -3.58 -1.00
N GLU A 258 -25.48 -4.68 -1.74
CA GLU A 258 -24.69 -5.88 -1.43
C GLU A 258 -23.58 -6.17 -2.45
N ILE A 259 -23.39 -5.33 -3.49
CA ILE A 259 -22.34 -5.57 -4.48
C ILE A 259 -20.96 -5.63 -3.80
N PRO A 260 -20.13 -6.65 -4.05
CA PRO A 260 -18.73 -6.68 -3.61
C PRO A 260 -17.96 -5.42 -4.04
N ILE A 261 -17.19 -4.84 -3.12
CA ILE A 261 -16.30 -3.71 -3.42
C ILE A 261 -14.89 -4.04 -2.93
N TYR A 262 -13.92 -4.03 -3.85
CA TYR A 262 -12.50 -4.06 -3.52
C TYR A 262 -11.94 -2.64 -3.51
N LEU A 263 -11.18 -2.30 -2.46
CA LEU A 263 -10.40 -1.07 -2.41
C LEU A 263 -8.92 -1.47 -2.43
N VAL A 264 -8.21 -1.06 -3.48
CA VAL A 264 -6.79 -1.40 -3.65
C VAL A 264 -5.93 -0.31 -3.04
N ASN A 265 -5.02 -0.69 -2.15
CA ASN A 265 -4.04 0.22 -1.60
C ASN A 265 -3.07 0.66 -2.72
N THR A 266 -2.83 1.97 -2.86
CA THR A 266 -1.78 2.47 -3.76
C THR A 266 -0.40 1.94 -3.37
N ILE A 267 0.50 1.85 -4.34
CA ILE A 267 1.86 1.32 -4.16
C ILE A 267 2.82 2.37 -3.62
N TYR A 268 3.84 1.90 -2.90
CA TYR A 268 5.02 2.70 -2.58
C TYR A 268 5.74 3.11 -3.87
N TRP A 269 6.36 4.29 -3.86
CA TRP A 269 7.07 4.81 -5.03
C TRP A 269 8.49 4.25 -5.13
N GLY A 270 9.08 4.37 -6.31
CA GLY A 270 10.46 3.99 -6.59
C GLY A 270 11.50 4.70 -5.71
N ASP A 271 12.76 4.35 -5.91
CA ASP A 271 13.86 4.87 -5.13
C ASP A 271 14.01 6.41 -5.20
N GLN A 272 14.79 6.98 -4.27
CA GLN A 272 15.00 8.43 -4.20
C GLN A 272 15.71 9.02 -5.42
N GLU A 273 16.62 8.28 -6.05
CA GLU A 273 17.27 8.74 -7.28
C GLU A 273 16.28 8.82 -8.42
N THR A 274 15.41 7.83 -8.56
CA THR A 274 14.38 7.78 -9.61
C THR A 274 13.38 8.91 -9.40
N ILE A 275 12.83 9.08 -8.19
CA ILE A 275 11.98 10.23 -7.83
C ILE A 275 12.64 11.56 -8.20
N GLY A 276 13.93 11.72 -7.86
CA GLY A 276 14.68 12.96 -8.08
C GLY A 276 15.04 13.25 -9.54
N LYS A 277 15.04 12.23 -10.41
CA LYS A 277 15.42 12.35 -11.83
C LYS A 277 14.21 12.39 -12.78
N MET A 278 13.00 12.06 -12.31
CA MET A 278 11.79 12.17 -13.13
C MET A 278 11.57 13.61 -13.61
N VAL A 279 11.37 13.76 -14.92
CA VAL A 279 11.12 15.05 -15.57
C VAL A 279 9.87 15.02 -16.43
N LYS A 280 9.22 16.18 -16.55
CA LYS A 280 8.16 16.42 -17.53
C LYS A 280 8.77 16.58 -18.93
N GLN A 281 7.91 16.60 -19.95
CA GLN A 281 8.32 16.81 -21.35
C GLN A 281 9.10 18.12 -21.58
N ASP A 282 8.85 19.15 -20.76
CA ASP A 282 9.54 20.44 -20.82
C ASP A 282 10.89 20.46 -20.05
N GLY A 283 11.30 19.32 -19.49
CA GLY A 283 12.54 19.18 -18.73
C GLY A 283 12.46 19.66 -17.28
N THR A 284 11.30 20.11 -16.79
CA THR A 284 11.12 20.46 -15.39
C THR A 284 10.91 19.22 -14.52
N ALA A 285 11.26 19.29 -13.24
CA ALA A 285 11.08 18.17 -12.30
C ALA A 285 9.60 17.73 -12.24
N PHE A 286 9.36 16.42 -12.32
CA PHE A 286 8.02 15.85 -12.22
C PHE A 286 7.48 15.96 -10.78
N LEU A 287 8.31 15.63 -9.79
CA LEU A 287 7.98 15.62 -8.35
C LEU A 287 8.89 16.59 -7.56
N PRO A 288 8.76 17.92 -7.75
CA PRO A 288 9.65 18.88 -7.11
C PRO A 288 9.51 18.87 -5.59
N GLY A 289 10.60 18.57 -4.88
CA GLY A 289 10.66 18.58 -3.41
C GLY A 289 10.12 17.32 -2.74
N GLU A 290 9.73 16.31 -3.51
CA GLU A 290 9.34 15.01 -2.98
C GLU A 290 10.57 14.17 -2.62
N PHE A 291 10.43 13.36 -1.57
CA PHE A 291 11.45 12.43 -1.14
C PHE A 291 10.82 11.15 -0.58
N LYS A 292 11.44 10.00 -0.87
CA LYS A 292 10.86 8.67 -0.68
C LYS A 292 10.32 8.47 0.74
N ASN A 293 11.08 8.87 1.76
CA ASN A 293 10.66 8.64 3.15
C ASN A 293 9.34 9.36 3.54
N ARG A 294 9.03 10.52 2.96
CA ARG A 294 7.74 11.19 3.17
C ARG A 294 6.64 10.55 2.33
N SER A 295 6.93 10.18 1.08
CA SER A 295 5.97 9.48 0.23
C SER A 295 5.54 8.15 0.86
N ASP A 296 6.49 7.34 1.30
CA ASP A 296 6.25 6.08 1.99
C ASP A 296 5.40 6.29 3.25
N ARG A 297 5.69 7.35 4.01
CA ARG A 297 4.89 7.71 5.18
C ARG A 297 3.44 7.97 4.83
N ARG A 298 3.20 8.80 3.80
CA ARG A 298 1.85 9.16 3.34
C ARG A 298 1.07 7.95 2.86
N ILE A 299 1.75 7.02 2.19
CA ILE A 299 1.15 5.78 1.67
C ILE A 299 0.75 4.88 2.84
N MET A 300 1.64 4.68 3.83
CA MET A 300 1.30 3.97 5.06
C MET A 300 0.12 4.61 5.81
N ASP A 301 0.12 5.93 5.97
CA ASP A 301 -0.96 6.65 6.66
C ASP A 301 -2.29 6.53 5.90
N LEU A 302 -2.28 6.58 4.57
CA LEU A 302 -3.46 6.32 3.73
C LEU A 302 -3.97 4.88 3.93
N MET A 303 -3.09 3.88 3.88
CA MET A 303 -3.47 2.48 4.11
C MET A 303 -4.11 2.27 5.49
N LYS A 304 -3.50 2.81 6.55
CA LYS A 304 -4.04 2.76 7.92
C LYS A 304 -5.40 3.47 8.03
N ALA A 305 -5.55 4.62 7.35
CA ALA A 305 -6.81 5.36 7.35
C ALA A 305 -7.92 4.61 6.60
N MET A 306 -7.60 3.96 5.48
CA MET A 306 -8.51 3.07 4.75
C MET A 306 -8.89 1.86 5.60
N ALA A 307 -7.92 1.18 6.23
CA ALA A 307 -8.17 0.08 7.17
C ALA A 307 -9.15 0.47 8.27
N LYS A 308 -8.91 1.61 8.92
CA LYS A 308 -9.78 2.13 9.98
C LYS A 308 -11.19 2.46 9.47
N LYS A 309 -11.33 2.98 8.25
CA LYS A 309 -12.62 3.41 7.69
C LYS A 309 -13.44 2.24 7.15
N PHE A 310 -12.79 1.28 6.49
CA PHE A 310 -13.46 0.27 5.65
C PHE A 310 -13.23 -1.17 6.13
N GLY A 311 -12.23 -1.47 6.96
CA GLY A 311 -11.86 -2.84 7.32
C GLY A 311 -12.96 -3.65 8.04
N HIS A 312 -13.95 -2.97 8.63
CA HIS A 312 -15.11 -3.62 9.26
C HIS A 312 -16.40 -3.50 8.43
N MET A 313 -16.33 -2.93 7.23
CA MET A 313 -17.50 -2.71 6.38
C MET A 313 -17.83 -3.98 5.61
N LYS A 314 -19.03 -4.55 5.87
CA LYS A 314 -19.50 -5.75 5.18
C LYS A 314 -19.50 -5.54 3.65
N GLY A 315 -18.97 -6.52 2.92
CA GLY A 315 -18.91 -6.49 1.46
C GLY A 315 -17.87 -5.52 0.89
N VAL A 316 -16.97 -5.00 1.74
CA VAL A 316 -15.80 -4.24 1.31
C VAL A 316 -14.54 -4.98 1.73
N THR A 317 -13.61 -5.19 0.80
CA THR A 317 -12.33 -5.86 1.05
C THR A 317 -11.19 -4.96 0.62
N LEU A 318 -10.18 -4.83 1.49
CA LEU A 318 -8.95 -4.10 1.19
C LEU A 318 -7.96 -5.05 0.52
N ILE A 319 -7.42 -4.67 -0.63
CA ILE A 319 -6.33 -5.38 -1.31
C ILE A 319 -5.02 -4.68 -0.90
N PRO A 320 -4.14 -5.34 -0.12
CA PRO A 320 -2.95 -4.73 0.46
C PRO A 320 -1.79 -4.64 -0.56
N LEU A 321 -2.09 -4.26 -1.80
CA LEU A 321 -1.13 -4.27 -2.91
C LEU A 321 0.14 -3.46 -2.62
N GLY A 322 0.01 -2.31 -1.96
CA GLY A 322 1.18 -1.51 -1.58
C GLY A 322 2.19 -2.25 -0.71
N LEU A 323 1.77 -3.24 0.10
CA LEU A 323 2.70 -4.04 0.90
C LEU A 323 3.40 -5.16 0.10
N MET A 324 2.91 -5.42 -1.11
CA MET A 324 3.23 -6.61 -1.90
C MET A 324 3.76 -6.29 -3.30
N HIS A 325 4.05 -5.03 -3.57
CA HIS A 325 4.78 -4.57 -4.75
C HIS A 325 6.21 -4.20 -4.33
N ASN A 326 7.20 -4.64 -5.11
CA ASN A 326 8.60 -4.34 -4.83
C ASN A 326 8.93 -2.90 -5.21
N SER A 327 8.91 -1.98 -4.24
CA SER A 327 9.16 -0.58 -4.54
C SER A 327 10.63 -0.25 -4.85
N ASP A 328 11.55 -1.18 -4.61
CA ASP A 328 12.98 -0.99 -4.87
C ASP A 328 13.38 -1.38 -6.30
N ALA A 329 12.59 -2.21 -6.99
CA ALA A 329 13.02 -2.80 -8.26
C ALA A 329 11.99 -2.77 -9.40
N ASN A 330 10.69 -2.87 -9.11
CA ASN A 330 9.70 -3.23 -10.13
C ASN A 330 8.99 -2.00 -10.73
N PHE A 331 9.78 -1.15 -11.38
CA PHE A 331 9.36 0.09 -12.01
C PHE A 331 9.94 0.26 -13.42
N ASP A 332 9.19 0.95 -14.27
CA ASP A 332 9.69 1.35 -15.59
C ASP A 332 10.97 2.19 -15.45
N GLN A 333 11.89 2.03 -16.40
CA GLN A 333 13.18 2.71 -16.34
C GLN A 333 13.02 4.25 -16.28
N GLY A 334 13.39 4.84 -15.14
CA GLY A 334 13.32 6.28 -14.93
C GLY A 334 11.95 6.79 -14.46
N ASP A 335 11.01 5.89 -14.15
CA ASP A 335 9.70 6.20 -13.59
C ASP A 335 9.61 5.67 -12.16
N ALA A 336 9.23 6.52 -11.19
CA ALA A 336 9.08 6.10 -9.79
C ALA A 336 7.62 5.80 -9.42
N LEU A 337 6.69 5.91 -10.37
CA LEU A 337 5.25 5.79 -10.14
C LEU A 337 4.65 4.61 -10.90
N HIS A 338 5.15 4.30 -12.09
CA HIS A 338 4.57 3.26 -12.95
C HIS A 338 5.39 1.97 -12.93
N PRO A 339 4.78 0.85 -12.50
CA PRO A 339 5.42 -0.46 -12.52
C PRO A 339 5.88 -0.89 -13.91
N ASP A 340 6.92 -1.72 -13.95
CA ASP A 340 7.30 -2.48 -15.15
C ASP A 340 6.46 -3.76 -15.27
N ASP A 341 6.81 -4.63 -16.23
CA ASP A 341 6.13 -5.91 -16.46
C ASP A 341 6.11 -6.80 -15.19
N ALA A 342 7.22 -6.87 -14.45
CA ALA A 342 7.33 -7.66 -13.22
C ALA A 342 6.45 -7.08 -12.10
N GLY A 343 6.40 -5.75 -11.98
CA GLY A 343 5.51 -5.08 -11.03
C GLY A 343 4.04 -5.28 -11.38
N TYR A 344 3.65 -5.26 -12.65
CA TYR A 344 2.29 -5.57 -13.06
C TYR A 344 1.94 -7.06 -12.92
N GLU A 345 2.91 -7.96 -12.98
CA GLU A 345 2.71 -9.36 -12.60
C GLU A 345 2.39 -9.48 -11.10
N GLN A 346 3.14 -8.80 -10.22
CA GLN A 346 2.83 -8.74 -8.79
C GLN A 346 1.42 -8.17 -8.52
N PHE A 347 1.00 -7.14 -9.26
CA PHE A 347 -0.36 -6.60 -9.15
C PHE A 347 -1.40 -7.70 -9.40
N ALA A 348 -1.21 -8.45 -10.48
CA ALA A 348 -2.12 -9.50 -10.88
C ALA A 348 -2.17 -10.64 -9.86
N GLU A 349 -1.02 -11.13 -9.40
CA GLU A 349 -0.95 -12.23 -8.43
C GLU A 349 -1.60 -11.86 -7.09
N VAL A 350 -1.35 -10.64 -6.60
CA VAL A 350 -1.92 -10.16 -5.34
C VAL A 350 -3.43 -9.97 -5.45
N MET A 351 -3.91 -9.25 -6.48
CA MET A 351 -5.35 -9.03 -6.68
C MET A 351 -6.08 -10.35 -6.90
N TYR A 352 -5.55 -11.24 -7.75
CA TYR A 352 -6.14 -12.55 -8.01
C TYR A 352 -6.20 -13.42 -6.75
N SER A 353 -5.15 -13.40 -5.93
CA SER A 353 -5.12 -14.14 -4.66
C SER A 353 -6.21 -13.70 -3.71
N VAL A 354 -6.44 -12.39 -3.58
CA VAL A 354 -7.55 -11.87 -2.78
C VAL A 354 -8.89 -12.30 -3.37
N TYR A 355 -9.09 -12.16 -4.68
CA TYR A 355 -10.34 -12.58 -5.33
C TYR A 355 -10.67 -14.06 -5.06
N CYS A 356 -9.69 -14.95 -5.16
CA CYS A 356 -9.85 -16.38 -4.86
C CYS A 356 -10.32 -16.62 -3.43
N GLY A 357 -9.74 -15.90 -2.47
CA GLY A 357 -10.08 -16.05 -1.06
C GLY A 357 -11.44 -15.49 -0.67
N THR A 358 -11.90 -14.43 -1.35
CA THR A 358 -13.04 -13.64 -0.87
C THR A 358 -14.28 -13.68 -1.77
N LEU A 359 -14.17 -13.79 -3.10
CA LEU A 359 -15.34 -13.80 -3.99
C LEU A 359 -16.35 -14.92 -3.69
N PRO A 360 -15.93 -16.18 -3.47
CA PRO A 360 -16.87 -17.27 -3.18
C PRO A 360 -17.71 -17.05 -1.91
N GLN A 361 -17.21 -16.21 -0.99
CA GLN A 361 -17.89 -15.88 0.26
C GLN A 361 -18.85 -14.69 0.12
N GLN A 362 -18.60 -13.82 -0.86
CA GLN A 362 -19.33 -12.55 -1.03
C GLN A 362 -20.50 -12.66 -2.02
N LEU A 363 -20.42 -13.58 -2.98
CA LEU A 363 -21.47 -13.81 -3.97
C LEU A 363 -22.11 -15.18 -3.70
N PRO A 364 -23.41 -15.25 -3.32
CA PRO A 364 -24.09 -16.52 -3.16
C PRO A 364 -24.16 -17.24 -4.53
N ARG A 365 -23.74 -18.51 -4.55
CA ARG A 365 -23.84 -19.40 -5.71
C ARG A 365 -25.27 -19.65 -6.15
#